data_AF-A0A1I7ZVU1-F1
#
_entry.id   AF-A0A1I7ZVU1-F1
#
_cell.length_a   1.000
_cell.length_b   1.000
_cell.length_c   1.000
_cell.angle_alpha   90.00
_cell.angle_beta   90.00
_cell.angle_gamma   90.00
#
_symmetry.space_group_name_H-M   'P 1'
#
loop_
_entity.id
_entity.type
_entity.pdbx_description
1 polymer ?
#
loop_
_entity_poly.entity_id
_entity_poly.type
_entity_poly.pdbx_seq_one_letter_code
_entity_poly.pdbx_strand_id
1 'polypeptide(L)'
;MTPRPLQERKNEEEKDTCLCFFNKKTGDLWPCYKPDRWAEHRCTSCSSIGNCVYSETGGKLPCVCVSIIRMCVRIDDPKTVEQVLEERQAVSNSLGNVTLEETNSTATDSAEKTELTLEERIPKIWEIATTPPPTLAAIEEAEEQEKALGMKDVSDPVALKQMGKENVMFAVQELDDSDKEAISYTKTEFITRCSFNGRECSIEEDFDTYLDPFYGNCFTFNSNSSGMTSERAGANYGLRFQVFVNLSDYLPTTESAGVRLTVHSPDEQPFADTHGYNAPTGFVSSFGIRMKRMSRLPKPYGDCNDRGKDDDFIYKTKNYSTEACQRSCTQKYLVMRCGCGDPRFPVFRNHKNCPVDDAKLRDCLTNETIFAARNIDQIGCRCRQPCQQDAYSVSYSASRWPSAPASVGDCHPGLSKVQCFNFYREQGAYIEVYFEQLNYESLLESEAYALPNLLSDFGGQLGLWMGVSVITIMEVGILFGELIYSVVRYPFQLCCSRRKPVVSKGKLNSSAKRKPVVSKGKLNSSAKYDVVRHANQFNHFSQFVP
;
A
#
# COMPACT_ATOMS: atom_id res chain seq x y z
N MET A 1 -29.99 37.52 9.75
CA MET A 1 -30.94 37.17 10.82
C MET A 1 -30.76 38.16 11.97
N THR A 2 -31.77 38.37 12.81
CA THR A 2 -31.63 39.20 14.03
C THR A 2 -30.77 38.48 15.07
N PRO A 3 -29.90 39.18 15.81
CA PRO A 3 -29.09 38.56 16.85
C PRO A 3 -29.98 38.18 18.05
N ARG A 4 -29.83 36.95 18.55
CA ARG A 4 -30.52 36.49 19.77
C ARG A 4 -29.88 37.06 21.05
N PRO A 5 -30.61 37.11 22.18
CA PRO A 5 -30.10 37.64 23.44
C PRO A 5 -28.87 36.88 23.95
N LEU A 6 -27.98 37.60 24.66
CA LEU A 6 -26.74 37.06 25.25
C LEU A 6 -26.97 35.89 26.23
N GLN A 7 -28.17 35.78 26.80
CA GLN A 7 -28.48 34.83 27.85
C GLN A 7 -28.81 33.41 27.35
N GLU A 8 -29.08 33.22 26.05
CA GLU A 8 -29.11 31.87 25.45
C GLU A 8 -27.70 31.31 25.24
N ARG A 9 -26.72 32.17 24.88
CA ARG A 9 -25.36 31.73 24.51
C ARG A 9 -24.62 31.03 25.65
N LYS A 10 -24.76 31.53 26.88
CA LYS A 10 -24.12 30.94 28.07
C LYS A 10 -24.49 29.46 28.29
N ASN A 11 -25.69 29.05 27.86
CA ASN A 11 -26.17 27.67 28.01
C ASN A 11 -25.76 26.75 26.83
N GLU A 12 -25.08 27.30 25.82
CA GLU A 12 -24.44 26.54 24.74
C GLU A 12 -22.91 26.51 24.93
N GLU A 13 -22.29 27.60 25.39
CA GLU A 13 -20.85 27.69 25.73
C GLU A 13 -20.39 26.64 26.75
N GLU A 14 -21.27 26.23 27.67
CA GLU A 14 -20.99 25.21 28.70
C GLU A 14 -20.77 23.79 28.13
N LYS A 15 -21.08 23.54 26.85
CA LYS A 15 -20.91 22.20 26.24
C LYS A 15 -19.54 21.96 25.64
N ASP A 16 -18.82 22.99 25.21
CA ASP A 16 -17.62 22.85 24.37
C ASP A 16 -16.31 23.23 25.08
N THR A 17 -16.38 23.56 26.37
CA THR A 17 -15.20 23.69 27.22
C THR A 17 -14.49 22.34 27.41
N CYS A 18 -13.17 22.35 27.31
CA CYS A 18 -12.31 21.21 27.61
C CYS A 18 -11.24 21.63 28.61
N LEU A 19 -10.98 20.76 29.59
CA LEU A 19 -9.88 20.89 30.53
C LEU A 19 -8.66 20.14 29.96
N CYS A 20 -7.49 20.80 30.01
CA CYS A 20 -6.25 20.31 29.43
C CYS A 20 -5.08 20.39 30.42
N PHE A 21 -4.10 19.50 30.30
CA PHE A 21 -2.77 19.74 30.86
C PHE A 21 -1.98 20.73 29.99
N PHE A 22 -1.24 21.64 30.63
CA PHE A 22 -0.33 22.58 29.96
C PHE A 22 1.09 22.45 30.51
N ASN A 23 2.03 22.06 29.64
CA ASN A 23 3.43 21.87 30.00
C ASN A 23 4.21 23.19 29.91
N LYS A 24 4.39 23.87 31.04
CA LYS A 24 5.12 25.15 31.16
C LYS A 24 6.59 25.11 30.69
N LYS A 25 7.18 23.95 30.38
CA LYS A 25 8.56 23.82 29.86
C LYS A 25 8.66 23.76 28.34
N THR A 26 7.65 23.20 27.68
CA THR A 26 7.64 22.96 26.22
C THR A 26 6.62 23.83 25.49
N GLY A 27 5.55 24.23 26.18
CA GLY A 27 4.40 24.95 25.60
C GLY A 27 3.24 24.03 25.20
N ASP A 28 3.36 22.71 25.38
CA ASP A 28 2.36 21.75 24.91
C ASP A 28 1.05 21.84 25.71
N LEU A 29 -0.08 21.76 25.01
CA LEU A 29 -1.42 21.66 25.57
C LEU A 29 -2.01 20.26 25.29
N TRP A 30 -1.55 19.25 26.02
CA TRP A 30 -2.01 17.87 25.86
C TRP A 30 -1.93 17.09 27.18
N PRO A 31 -2.92 16.26 27.54
CA PRO A 31 -4.15 15.96 26.79
C PRO A 31 -5.31 16.85 27.21
N CYS A 32 -6.30 16.98 26.32
CA CYS A 32 -7.54 17.73 26.55
C CYS A 32 -8.76 16.78 26.58
N TYR A 33 -9.62 16.94 27.58
CA TYR A 33 -10.91 16.25 27.67
C TYR A 33 -11.96 17.16 28.32
N LYS A 34 -13.25 16.87 28.09
CA LYS A 34 -14.35 17.54 28.79
C LYS A 34 -14.26 17.33 30.32
N PRO A 35 -14.72 18.29 31.15
CA PRO A 35 -14.54 18.23 32.60
C PRO A 35 -15.04 16.93 33.27
N ASP A 36 -16.11 16.30 32.74
CA ASP A 36 -16.66 15.02 33.21
C ASP A 36 -15.67 13.84 33.19
N ARG A 37 -14.57 13.96 32.43
CA ARG A 37 -13.52 12.93 32.30
C ARG A 37 -12.33 13.13 33.24
N TRP A 38 -12.32 14.22 33.98
CA TRP A 38 -11.31 14.54 34.97
C TRP A 38 -11.86 14.28 36.37
N ALA A 39 -11.15 13.47 37.16
CA ALA A 39 -11.54 13.11 38.52
C ALA A 39 -10.47 13.54 39.53
N GLU A 40 -10.89 14.14 40.66
CA GLU A 40 -9.97 14.41 41.77
C GLU A 40 -9.57 13.11 42.49
N HIS A 41 -8.26 12.94 42.70
CA HIS A 41 -7.64 11.79 43.34
C HIS A 41 -6.43 12.24 44.17
N ARG A 42 -5.77 11.31 44.88
CA ARG A 42 -4.51 11.59 45.59
C ARG A 42 -3.34 10.76 45.05
N CYS A 43 -2.29 11.44 44.58
CA CYS A 43 -1.07 10.81 44.06
C CYS A 43 -0.04 10.52 45.14
N THR A 44 0.82 9.53 44.89
CA THR A 44 1.93 9.17 45.79
C THR A 44 3.16 10.06 45.62
N SER A 45 3.52 10.38 44.39
CA SER A 45 4.64 11.26 44.02
C SER A 45 4.38 11.99 42.70
N CYS A 46 5.17 13.02 42.41
CA CYS A 46 5.17 13.73 41.14
C CYS A 46 6.57 13.79 40.52
N SER A 47 6.62 13.74 39.20
CA SER A 47 7.82 13.74 38.37
C SER A 47 8.37 15.16 38.18
N SER A 48 9.66 15.26 37.82
CA SER A 48 10.29 16.50 37.33
C SER A 48 9.71 17.00 35.99
N ILE A 49 8.91 16.17 35.32
CA ILE A 49 8.19 16.48 34.06
C ILE A 49 6.79 17.09 34.35
N GLY A 50 6.27 16.97 35.59
CA GLY A 50 5.01 17.57 36.02
C GLY A 50 3.82 16.61 36.11
N ASN A 51 3.92 15.41 35.54
CA ASN A 51 2.96 14.33 35.75
C ASN A 51 3.13 13.69 37.15
N CYS A 52 2.04 13.16 37.70
CA CYS A 52 2.02 12.52 39.01
C CYS A 52 1.56 11.06 38.94
N VAL A 53 2.02 10.25 39.88
CA VAL A 53 1.79 8.79 39.88
C VAL A 53 0.43 8.46 40.48
N TYR A 54 -0.47 7.93 39.66
CA TYR A 54 -1.78 7.42 40.06
C TYR A 54 -1.64 6.27 41.07
N SER A 55 -2.51 6.24 42.08
CA SER A 55 -2.44 5.27 43.19
C SER A 55 -3.84 4.88 43.66
N GLU A 56 -4.24 3.64 43.40
CA GLU A 56 -5.53 3.06 43.80
C GLU A 56 -5.62 2.86 45.33
N THR A 57 -4.47 2.77 46.02
CA THR A 57 -4.39 2.68 47.49
C THR A 57 -4.32 4.05 48.18
N GLY A 58 -4.57 5.12 47.44
CA GLY A 58 -4.47 6.50 47.91
C GLY A 58 -3.05 7.07 47.86
N GLY A 59 -2.94 8.35 48.21
CA GLY A 59 -1.71 9.12 48.13
C GLY A 59 -1.76 10.35 49.04
N LYS A 60 -0.71 11.19 48.98
CA LYS A 60 -0.61 12.40 49.80
C LYS A 60 -0.95 13.68 49.05
N LEU A 61 -0.57 13.76 47.77
CA LEU A 61 -0.68 14.97 46.97
C LEU A 61 -2.07 15.03 46.31
N PRO A 62 -2.82 16.15 46.41
CA PRO A 62 -4.05 16.33 45.63
C PRO A 62 -3.73 16.39 44.13
N CYS A 63 -4.54 15.71 43.33
CA CYS A 63 -4.36 15.57 41.90
C CYS A 63 -5.70 15.60 41.19
N VAL A 64 -5.71 16.03 39.93
CA VAL A 64 -6.78 15.70 38.97
C VAL A 64 -6.21 14.70 37.98
N CYS A 65 -6.98 13.65 37.66
CA CYS A 65 -6.54 12.60 36.74
C CYS A 65 -7.58 12.34 35.65
N VAL A 66 -7.11 11.98 34.45
CA VAL A 66 -7.95 11.39 33.40
C VAL A 66 -7.85 9.88 33.51
N SER A 67 -8.89 9.24 34.05
CA SER A 67 -8.88 7.80 34.38
C SER A 67 -8.67 6.88 33.17
N ILE A 68 -9.03 7.33 31.96
CA ILE A 68 -8.90 6.56 30.70
C ILE A 68 -7.42 6.30 30.37
N ILE A 69 -6.54 7.28 30.61
CA ILE A 69 -5.11 7.25 30.27
C ILE A 69 -4.21 7.19 31.51
N ARG A 70 -4.80 7.12 32.71
CA ARG A 70 -4.11 7.07 34.03
C ARG A 70 -3.13 8.23 34.28
N MET A 71 -3.25 9.32 33.54
CA MET A 71 -2.44 10.54 33.74
C MET A 71 -3.03 11.37 34.87
N CYS A 72 -2.18 11.84 35.79
CA CYS A 72 -2.54 12.77 36.86
C CYS A 72 -1.67 14.03 36.82
N VAL A 73 -2.27 15.16 37.16
CA VAL A 73 -1.63 16.47 37.33
C VAL A 73 -1.84 16.92 38.77
N ARG A 74 -0.79 17.41 39.45
CA ARG A 74 -0.95 18.00 40.79
C ARG A 74 -1.74 19.31 40.68
N ILE A 75 -2.69 19.46 41.60
CA ILE A 75 -3.37 20.72 41.93
C ILE A 75 -3.01 21.15 43.36
N ASP A 76 -3.58 22.25 43.81
CA ASP A 76 -3.63 22.59 45.23
C ASP A 76 -4.95 22.08 45.84
N ASP A 77 -4.94 21.77 47.15
CA ASP A 77 -6.13 21.33 47.89
C ASP A 77 -7.26 22.38 47.77
N PRO A 78 -8.55 21.97 47.83
CA PRO A 78 -9.69 22.88 47.66
C PRO A 78 -9.68 23.99 48.71
N LYS A 79 -9.87 25.24 48.25
CA LYS A 79 -10.04 26.42 49.10
C LYS A 79 -11.54 26.69 49.31
N THR A 80 -11.94 27.12 50.51
CA THR A 80 -13.29 27.67 50.70
C THR A 80 -13.39 29.08 50.13
N VAL A 81 -14.62 29.52 49.81
CA VAL A 81 -14.90 30.87 49.31
C VAL A 81 -14.29 31.96 50.22
N GLU A 82 -14.32 31.75 51.53
CA GLU A 82 -13.73 32.62 52.56
C GLU A 82 -12.22 32.86 52.31
N GLN A 83 -11.45 31.80 52.04
CA GLN A 83 -10.00 31.88 51.83
C GLN A 83 -9.64 32.61 50.52
N VAL A 84 -10.46 32.45 49.48
CA VAL A 84 -10.27 33.17 48.20
C VAL A 84 -10.65 34.64 48.32
N LEU A 85 -11.60 34.99 49.19
CA LEU A 85 -11.91 36.39 49.53
C LEU A 85 -10.78 37.03 50.35
N GLU A 86 -10.21 36.32 51.33
CA GLU A 86 -9.03 36.78 52.08
C GLU A 86 -7.82 37.02 51.16
N GLU A 87 -7.52 36.08 50.24
CA GLU A 87 -6.43 36.27 49.27
C GLU A 87 -6.69 37.44 48.32
N ARG A 88 -7.93 37.63 47.83
CA ARG A 88 -8.29 38.78 46.99
C ARG A 88 -8.19 40.10 47.74
N GLN A 89 -8.56 40.16 49.02
CA GLN A 89 -8.37 41.34 49.86
C GLN A 89 -6.89 41.61 50.15
N ALA A 90 -6.07 40.57 50.39
CA ALA A 90 -4.63 40.73 50.54
C ALA A 90 -3.96 41.29 49.28
N VAL A 91 -4.37 40.83 48.09
CA VAL A 91 -3.89 41.39 46.81
C VAL A 91 -4.39 42.83 46.62
N SER A 92 -5.67 43.12 46.88
CA SER A 92 -6.23 44.48 46.80
C SER A 92 -5.58 45.48 47.77
N ASN A 93 -5.05 45.01 48.90
CA ASN A 93 -4.30 45.85 49.84
C ASN A 93 -2.84 46.09 49.42
N SER A 94 -2.34 45.39 48.38
CA SER A 94 -1.00 45.59 47.81
C SER A 94 -1.01 46.49 46.55
N LEU A 95 -2.13 46.58 45.82
CA LEU A 95 -2.34 47.54 44.73
C LEU A 95 -3.34 48.63 45.18
N GLY A 96 -2.81 49.79 45.60
CA GLY A 96 -3.60 50.86 46.19
C GLY A 96 -4.68 51.46 45.27
N ASN A 97 -5.92 51.47 45.78
CA ASN A 97 -7.08 52.25 45.33
C ASN A 97 -7.40 52.27 43.82
N VAL A 98 -8.22 51.32 43.38
CA VAL A 98 -9.19 51.54 42.30
C VAL A 98 -10.58 51.23 42.83
N THR A 99 -11.48 52.22 42.82
CA THR A 99 -12.89 52.05 43.19
C THR A 99 -13.67 51.41 42.06
N LEU A 100 -14.40 50.33 42.36
CA LEU A 100 -15.42 49.75 41.48
C LEU A 100 -16.79 49.86 42.17
N GLU A 101 -17.83 50.12 41.39
CA GLU A 101 -19.16 50.50 41.91
C GLU A 101 -19.93 49.30 42.51
N GLU A 102 -20.68 49.57 43.58
CA GLU A 102 -21.53 48.59 44.24
C GLU A 102 -22.72 48.21 43.35
N THR A 103 -22.84 46.93 43.01
CA THR A 103 -24.09 46.37 42.46
C THR A 103 -24.73 45.46 43.50
N ASN A 104 -25.80 45.97 44.10
CA ASN A 104 -26.51 45.31 45.20
C ASN A 104 -27.08 43.95 44.79
N SER A 105 -26.75 42.91 45.56
CA SER A 105 -27.57 41.71 45.71
C SER A 105 -27.76 41.44 47.21
N THR A 106 -29.00 41.15 47.61
CA THR A 106 -29.40 41.12 49.02
C THR A 106 -28.99 39.80 49.69
N ALA A 107 -28.19 39.89 50.75
CA ALA A 107 -27.92 38.76 51.62
C ALA A 107 -29.20 38.35 52.40
N THR A 108 -29.41 37.04 52.53
CA THR A 108 -30.26 36.41 53.55
C THR A 108 -29.52 35.23 54.14
N ASP A 109 -29.65 35.04 55.45
CA ASP A 109 -28.72 34.22 56.25
C ASP A 109 -28.78 32.70 55.97
N SER A 110 -27.69 32.16 55.42
CA SER A 110 -27.19 30.82 55.76
C SER A 110 -25.74 30.67 55.30
N ALA A 111 -24.79 30.63 56.25
CA ALA A 111 -23.37 30.42 55.97
C ALA A 111 -23.07 28.92 55.74
N GLU A 112 -23.39 28.43 54.55
CA GLU A 112 -23.00 27.08 54.12
C GLU A 112 -21.59 27.09 53.52
N LYS A 113 -20.74 26.15 53.94
CA LYS A 113 -19.36 26.03 53.44
C LYS A 113 -19.32 25.28 52.11
N THR A 114 -19.68 25.96 51.03
CA THR A 114 -19.39 25.49 49.67
C THR A 114 -17.88 25.55 49.41
N GLU A 115 -17.28 24.37 49.18
CA GLU A 115 -15.97 24.27 48.56
C GLU A 115 -16.10 24.64 47.07
N LEU A 116 -15.13 25.40 46.54
CA LEU A 116 -15.16 25.84 45.15
C LEU A 116 -15.06 24.66 44.19
N THR A 117 -15.86 24.68 43.13
CA THR A 117 -15.83 23.62 42.11
C THR A 117 -14.48 23.59 41.38
N LEU A 118 -14.17 22.44 40.77
CA LEU A 118 -12.90 22.27 40.05
C LEU A 118 -12.73 23.30 38.91
N GLU A 119 -13.82 23.65 38.23
CA GLU A 119 -13.86 24.59 37.11
C GLU A 119 -13.66 26.05 37.55
N GLU A 120 -14.00 26.40 38.79
CA GLU A 120 -13.75 27.72 39.38
C GLU A 120 -12.31 27.86 39.92
N ARG A 121 -11.63 26.74 40.19
CA ARG A 121 -10.26 26.69 40.75
C ARG A 121 -9.16 26.67 39.69
N ILE A 122 -9.48 26.39 38.43
CA ILE A 122 -8.51 26.29 37.34
C ILE A 122 -8.53 27.59 36.52
N PRO A 123 -7.36 28.25 36.30
CA PRO A 123 -7.32 29.51 35.58
C PRO A 123 -7.62 29.30 34.09
N LYS A 124 -8.41 30.19 33.50
CA LYS A 124 -8.83 30.04 32.09
C LYS A 124 -7.73 30.52 31.15
N ILE A 125 -7.58 29.85 30.00
CA ILE A 125 -6.46 30.11 29.10
C ILE A 125 -6.44 31.56 28.58
N TRP A 126 -7.60 32.17 28.35
CA TRP A 126 -7.75 33.58 27.95
C TRP A 126 -7.47 34.60 29.06
N GLU A 127 -7.32 34.16 30.31
CA GLU A 127 -6.87 35.00 31.44
C GLU A 127 -5.34 35.03 31.55
N ILE A 128 -4.65 34.12 30.83
CA ILE A 128 -3.18 33.97 30.81
C ILE A 128 -2.59 34.34 29.42
N ALA A 129 -3.35 34.14 28.34
CA ALA A 129 -2.89 34.32 26.97
C ALA A 129 -2.58 35.79 26.65
N THR A 130 -1.30 36.09 26.44
CA THR A 130 -0.81 37.41 25.99
C THR A 130 -0.81 37.59 24.47
N THR A 131 -1.35 36.62 23.73
CA THR A 131 -1.49 36.70 22.27
C THR A 131 -2.57 37.73 21.89
N PRO A 132 -2.30 38.64 20.94
CA PRO A 132 -3.35 39.51 20.40
C PRO A 132 -4.43 38.67 19.70
N PRO A 133 -5.69 39.16 19.63
CA PRO A 133 -6.75 38.46 18.90
C PRO A 133 -6.35 38.26 17.43
N PRO A 134 -6.75 37.15 16.79
CA PRO A 134 -6.38 36.85 15.41
C PRO A 134 -6.89 37.93 14.46
N THR A 135 -6.08 38.24 13.44
CA THR A 135 -6.47 39.16 12.37
C THR A 135 -7.59 38.55 11.53
N LEU A 136 -8.41 39.38 10.88
CA LEU A 136 -9.53 38.91 10.07
C LEU A 136 -9.09 37.90 8.98
N ALA A 137 -7.93 38.14 8.35
CA ALA A 137 -7.35 37.22 7.38
C ALA A 137 -7.00 35.85 7.99
N ALA A 138 -6.47 35.79 9.21
CA ALA A 138 -6.17 34.53 9.90
C ALA A 138 -7.45 33.78 10.33
N ILE A 139 -8.56 34.50 10.54
CA ILE A 139 -9.88 33.91 10.78
C ILE A 139 -10.43 33.32 9.47
N GLU A 140 -10.33 34.06 8.35
CA GLU A 140 -10.75 33.60 7.01
C GLU A 140 -9.94 32.38 6.53
N GLU A 141 -8.62 32.37 6.78
CA GLU A 141 -7.69 31.27 6.47
C GLU A 141 -8.00 30.01 7.30
N ALA A 142 -8.17 30.16 8.62
CA ALA A 142 -8.59 29.06 9.50
C ALA A 142 -9.98 28.52 9.12
N GLU A 143 -10.90 29.38 8.68
CA GLU A 143 -12.20 28.99 8.14
C GLU A 143 -12.10 28.22 6.81
N GLU A 144 -11.13 28.51 5.93
CA GLU A 144 -10.91 27.74 4.69
C GLU A 144 -10.23 26.39 4.97
N GLN A 145 -9.28 26.33 5.91
CA GLN A 145 -8.70 25.07 6.42
C GLN A 145 -9.75 24.19 7.11
N GLU A 146 -10.65 24.74 7.94
CA GLU A 146 -11.73 23.96 8.57
C GLU A 146 -12.67 23.35 7.52
N LYS A 147 -12.95 24.08 6.44
CA LYS A 147 -13.73 23.58 5.29
C LYS A 147 -12.97 22.49 4.53
N ALA A 148 -11.66 22.64 4.31
CA ALA A 148 -10.82 21.63 3.66
C ALA A 148 -10.74 20.31 4.45
N LEU A 149 -10.86 20.37 5.78
CA LEU A 149 -10.90 19.21 6.66
C LEU A 149 -12.29 18.53 6.72
N GLY A 150 -13.37 19.24 6.41
CA GLY A 150 -14.72 18.70 6.23
C GLY A 150 -15.46 18.19 7.48
N MET A 151 -14.88 18.32 8.68
CA MET A 151 -15.38 17.65 9.89
C MET A 151 -16.59 18.35 10.55
N LYS A 152 -16.94 19.58 10.14
CA LYS A 152 -17.85 20.49 10.88
C LYS A 152 -19.29 19.99 11.03
N ASP A 153 -19.83 19.31 10.01
CA ASP A 153 -21.22 18.84 9.97
C ASP A 153 -21.38 17.34 10.36
N VAL A 154 -20.28 16.67 10.75
CA VAL A 154 -20.24 15.21 10.92
C VAL A 154 -20.36 14.84 12.39
N SER A 155 -21.49 14.25 12.79
CA SER A 155 -21.77 13.89 14.19
C SER A 155 -21.60 12.39 14.52
N ASP A 156 -21.41 11.53 13.52
CA ASP A 156 -21.10 10.12 13.73
C ASP A 156 -19.63 9.94 14.16
N PRO A 157 -19.32 9.35 15.33
CA PRO A 157 -17.95 9.11 15.77
C PRO A 157 -17.16 8.16 14.85
N VAL A 158 -17.83 7.28 14.07
CA VAL A 158 -17.14 6.41 13.11
C VAL A 158 -16.68 7.21 11.89
N ALA A 159 -17.59 7.97 11.26
CA ALA A 159 -17.25 8.88 10.17
C ALA A 159 -16.19 9.93 10.57
N LEU A 160 -16.32 10.55 11.76
CA LEU A 160 -15.30 11.46 12.31
C LEU A 160 -13.93 10.79 12.45
N LYS A 161 -13.88 9.55 12.94
CA LYS A 161 -12.63 8.80 13.10
C LYS A 161 -11.99 8.48 11.74
N GLN A 162 -12.79 8.11 10.75
CA GLN A 162 -12.33 7.85 9.38
C GLN A 162 -11.81 9.13 8.71
N MET A 163 -12.53 10.25 8.79
CA MET A 163 -12.10 11.54 8.26
C MET A 163 -10.85 12.08 8.96
N GLY A 164 -10.76 11.94 10.29
CA GLY A 164 -9.55 12.28 11.04
C GLY A 164 -8.35 11.45 10.61
N LYS A 165 -8.52 10.15 10.37
CA LYS A 165 -7.47 9.26 9.84
C LYS A 165 -7.01 9.71 8.45
N GLU A 166 -7.96 10.02 7.57
CA GLU A 166 -7.66 10.48 6.21
C GLU A 166 -6.93 11.83 6.23
N ASN A 167 -7.41 12.82 6.99
CA ASN A 167 -6.78 14.12 7.09
C ASN A 167 -5.35 14.07 7.67
N VAL A 168 -5.09 13.24 8.69
CA VAL A 168 -3.72 13.04 9.21
C VAL A 168 -2.81 12.40 8.16
N MET A 169 -3.31 11.40 7.42
CA MET A 169 -2.56 10.76 6.34
C MET A 169 -2.24 11.74 5.20
N PHE A 170 -3.20 12.58 4.78
CA PHE A 170 -2.94 13.68 3.83
C PHE A 170 -1.84 14.62 4.37
N ALA A 171 -1.96 15.05 5.64
CA ALA A 171 -0.99 15.96 6.29
C ALA A 171 0.44 15.39 6.33
N VAL A 172 0.59 14.11 6.71
CA VAL A 172 1.89 13.43 6.73
C VAL A 172 2.50 13.33 5.33
N GLN A 173 1.70 13.21 4.27
CA GLN A 173 2.22 13.08 2.90
C GLN A 173 2.73 14.39 2.28
N GLU A 174 2.45 15.55 2.87
CA GLU A 174 3.02 16.84 2.43
C GLU A 174 4.45 17.08 2.99
N LEU A 175 4.89 16.28 3.97
CA LEU A 175 6.27 16.31 4.49
C LEU A 175 7.30 15.74 3.49
N ASP A 176 8.58 16.02 3.73
CA ASP A 176 9.69 15.34 3.06
C ASP A 176 9.85 13.90 3.61
N ASP A 177 10.37 12.99 2.77
CA ASP A 177 10.39 11.55 3.10
C ASP A 177 11.33 11.23 4.29
N SER A 178 12.37 12.03 4.54
CA SER A 178 13.22 11.92 5.74
C SER A 178 12.45 12.18 7.03
N ASP A 179 11.49 13.10 6.98
CA ASP A 179 10.73 13.53 8.14
C ASP A 179 9.63 12.51 8.44
N LYS A 180 9.03 11.93 7.39
CA LYS A 180 8.13 10.76 7.49
C LYS A 180 8.83 9.55 8.11
N GLU A 181 10.07 9.26 7.71
CA GLU A 181 10.87 8.18 8.30
C GLU A 181 11.20 8.47 9.79
N ALA A 182 11.46 9.73 10.15
CA ALA A 182 11.85 10.14 11.50
C ALA A 182 10.70 10.22 12.52
N ILE A 183 9.46 10.47 12.08
CA ILE A 183 8.26 10.49 12.96
C ILE A 183 7.59 9.11 13.10
N SER A 184 8.09 8.08 12.44
CA SER A 184 7.52 6.74 12.41
C SER A 184 8.45 5.74 13.11
N TYR A 185 7.93 4.55 13.47
CA TYR A 185 8.66 3.55 14.26
C TYR A 185 9.99 3.17 13.62
N THR A 186 10.99 2.88 14.47
CA THR A 186 12.31 2.39 14.04
C THR A 186 12.37 0.85 14.04
N LYS A 187 13.30 0.26 13.25
CA LYS A 187 13.39 -1.21 13.10
C LYS A 187 13.54 -1.94 14.44
N THR A 188 14.44 -1.46 15.29
CA THR A 188 14.85 -2.09 16.56
C THR A 188 13.92 -1.77 17.75
N GLU A 189 13.08 -0.75 17.61
CA GLU A 189 11.96 -0.45 18.50
C GLU A 189 10.77 -1.36 18.22
N PHE A 190 10.40 -1.48 16.94
CA PHE A 190 9.25 -2.27 16.51
C PHE A 190 9.54 -3.78 16.55
N ILE A 191 10.69 -4.22 16.02
CA ILE A 191 11.13 -5.62 16.01
C ILE A 191 12.19 -5.81 17.09
N THR A 192 11.87 -6.56 18.14
CA THR A 192 12.76 -6.75 19.29
C THR A 192 13.54 -8.06 19.27
N ARG A 193 13.04 -9.08 18.55
CA ARG A 193 13.74 -10.36 18.34
C ARG A 193 13.36 -10.95 16.98
N CYS A 194 14.33 -11.51 16.28
CA CYS A 194 14.12 -12.20 15.01
C CYS A 194 14.80 -13.57 15.00
N SER A 195 14.17 -14.55 14.36
CA SER A 195 14.79 -15.83 14.01
C SER A 195 14.30 -16.35 12.66
N PHE A 196 15.21 -16.94 11.88
CA PHE A 196 14.93 -17.59 10.61
C PHE A 196 15.68 -18.91 10.51
N ASN A 197 15.02 -19.98 10.05
CA ASN A 197 15.61 -21.33 9.93
C ASN A 197 16.36 -21.79 11.21
N GLY A 198 15.79 -21.50 12.38
CA GLY A 198 16.38 -21.84 13.69
C GLY A 198 17.60 -21.02 14.13
N ARG A 199 17.97 -19.96 13.41
CA ARG A 199 19.06 -19.02 13.77
C ARG A 199 18.49 -17.64 14.10
N GLU A 200 19.19 -16.87 14.92
CA GLU A 200 18.88 -15.44 15.13
C GLU A 200 19.16 -14.64 13.84
N CYS A 201 18.33 -13.63 13.55
CA CYS A 201 18.45 -12.81 12.32
C CYS A 201 18.80 -11.35 12.63
N SER A 202 19.49 -10.68 11.70
CA SER A 202 20.01 -9.32 11.83
C SER A 202 18.90 -8.32 11.52
N ILE A 203 18.30 -7.71 12.54
CA ILE A 203 17.16 -6.78 12.39
C ILE A 203 17.50 -5.59 11.46
N GLU A 204 18.76 -5.15 11.45
CA GLU A 204 19.21 -4.03 10.62
C GLU A 204 19.55 -4.41 9.17
N GLU A 205 20.02 -5.64 8.92
CA GLU A 205 20.52 -6.09 7.61
C GLU A 205 19.52 -6.98 6.84
N ASP A 206 18.68 -7.75 7.54
CA ASP A 206 17.75 -8.71 6.92
C ASP A 206 16.37 -8.10 6.57
N PHE A 207 16.08 -6.90 7.09
CA PHE A 207 14.85 -6.13 6.83
C PHE A 207 15.16 -4.80 6.13
N ASP A 208 14.60 -4.61 4.94
CA ASP A 208 14.59 -3.31 4.27
C ASP A 208 13.44 -2.43 4.79
N THR A 209 13.68 -1.13 4.96
CA THR A 209 12.61 -0.15 5.25
C THR A 209 11.87 0.20 3.96
N TYR A 210 10.54 0.21 4.02
CA TYR A 210 9.66 0.71 2.96
C TYR A 210 8.65 1.68 3.55
N LEU A 211 8.56 2.89 2.98
CA LEU A 211 7.61 3.91 3.43
C LEU A 211 6.24 3.71 2.75
N ASP A 212 5.25 3.26 3.53
CA ASP A 212 3.86 3.08 3.08
C ASP A 212 3.03 4.36 3.38
N PRO A 213 2.25 4.90 2.42
CA PRO A 213 1.50 6.13 2.63
C PRO A 213 0.46 6.11 3.75
N PHE A 214 -0.07 4.94 4.13
CA PHE A 214 -1.10 4.76 5.15
C PHE A 214 -0.54 4.30 6.51
N TYR A 215 0.60 3.59 6.51
CA TYR A 215 1.14 2.92 7.69
C TYR A 215 2.52 3.44 8.16
N GLY A 216 3.20 4.27 7.37
CA GLY A 216 4.53 4.78 7.68
C GLY A 216 5.63 3.73 7.42
N ASN A 217 6.61 3.65 8.33
CA ASN A 217 7.75 2.73 8.21
C ASN A 217 7.28 1.26 8.28
N CYS A 218 7.28 0.58 7.14
CA CYS A 218 7.08 -0.85 7.03
C CYS A 218 8.43 -1.56 6.85
N PHE A 219 8.56 -2.79 7.35
CA PHE A 219 9.82 -3.55 7.32
C PHE A 219 9.66 -4.84 6.52
N THR A 220 10.45 -4.97 5.46
CA THR A 220 10.34 -6.07 4.48
C THR A 220 11.52 -7.02 4.61
N PHE A 221 11.29 -8.18 5.21
CA PHE A 221 12.29 -9.25 5.30
C PHE A 221 12.65 -9.80 3.91
N ASN A 222 13.94 -10.00 3.63
CA ASN A 222 14.43 -10.62 2.38
C ASN A 222 13.96 -9.91 1.08
N SER A 223 13.83 -8.57 1.09
CA SER A 223 13.25 -7.83 -0.04
C SER A 223 14.10 -7.91 -1.33
N ASN A 224 15.42 -7.94 -1.20
CA ASN A 224 16.37 -8.04 -2.32
C ASN A 224 16.77 -9.49 -2.67
N SER A 225 15.98 -10.49 -2.24
CA SER A 225 16.26 -11.93 -2.48
C SER A 225 17.69 -12.33 -2.07
N SER A 226 18.04 -12.11 -0.80
CA SER A 226 19.38 -12.25 -0.21
C SER A 226 19.88 -13.71 -0.07
N GLY A 227 19.38 -14.62 -0.91
CA GLY A 227 19.66 -16.06 -0.86
C GLY A 227 18.95 -16.82 0.26
N MET A 228 18.19 -16.12 1.12
CA MET A 228 17.46 -16.75 2.22
C MET A 228 16.34 -17.65 1.69
N THR A 229 16.49 -18.94 1.95
CA THR A 229 15.58 -20.01 1.53
C THR A 229 15.25 -20.90 2.72
N SER A 230 14.04 -21.47 2.74
CA SER A 230 13.60 -22.35 3.82
C SER A 230 13.86 -23.82 3.44
N GLU A 231 14.70 -24.50 4.22
CA GLU A 231 15.09 -25.90 3.96
C GLU A 231 13.97 -26.91 4.26
N ARG A 232 12.98 -26.53 5.08
CA ARG A 232 11.96 -27.43 5.67
C ARG A 232 10.65 -26.69 5.93
N ALA A 233 9.53 -27.39 5.79
CA ALA A 233 8.22 -26.87 6.14
C ALA A 233 8.01 -26.78 7.67
N GLY A 234 7.12 -25.88 8.10
CA GLY A 234 6.71 -25.71 9.51
C GLY A 234 7.41 -24.57 10.27
N ALA A 235 6.74 -24.07 11.32
CA ALA A 235 7.07 -22.82 12.02
C ALA A 235 8.53 -22.68 12.51
N ASN A 236 9.17 -23.77 12.95
CA ASN A 236 10.56 -23.77 13.42
C ASN A 236 11.59 -23.45 12.32
N TYR A 237 11.21 -23.59 11.05
CA TYR A 237 12.07 -23.42 9.88
C TYR A 237 11.65 -22.23 8.99
N GLY A 238 10.63 -21.48 9.41
CA GLY A 238 10.19 -20.23 8.79
C GLY A 238 10.87 -19.00 9.38
N LEU A 239 10.25 -17.84 9.16
CA LEU A 239 10.54 -16.58 9.85
C LEU A 239 9.71 -16.50 11.12
N ARG A 240 10.34 -16.14 12.24
CA ARG A 240 9.71 -16.13 13.57
C ARG A 240 10.24 -14.96 14.38
N PHE A 241 9.40 -13.96 14.64
CA PHE A 241 9.82 -12.67 15.18
C PHE A 241 8.84 -12.12 16.24
N GLN A 242 9.36 -11.26 17.12
CA GLN A 242 8.64 -10.63 18.21
C GLN A 242 8.62 -9.11 18.01
N VAL A 243 7.43 -8.53 18.11
CA VAL A 243 7.20 -7.09 17.88
C VAL A 243 6.52 -6.43 19.08
N PHE A 244 6.75 -5.13 19.23
CA PHE A 244 6.01 -4.27 20.16
C PHE A 244 5.41 -3.08 19.41
N VAL A 245 4.21 -2.66 19.83
CA VAL A 245 3.42 -1.63 19.14
C VAL A 245 3.02 -0.47 20.07
N ASN A 246 3.87 -0.14 21.05
CA ASN A 246 3.62 0.76 22.19
C ASN A 246 2.29 1.55 22.12
N LEU A 247 1.24 1.01 22.77
CA LEU A 247 -0.13 1.56 22.70
C LEU A 247 -0.26 3.01 23.21
N SER A 248 0.76 3.54 23.86
CA SER A 248 0.84 4.95 24.29
C SER A 248 0.94 5.91 23.12
N ASP A 249 1.56 5.47 22.01
CA ASP A 249 1.93 6.29 20.85
C ASP A 249 0.85 6.21 19.74
N TYR A 250 -0.21 5.45 19.99
CA TYR A 250 -1.32 5.28 19.06
C TYR A 250 -2.18 6.55 18.97
N LEU A 251 -2.29 7.08 17.76
CA LEU A 251 -3.24 8.15 17.46
C LEU A 251 -4.68 7.72 17.80
N PRO A 252 -5.55 8.61 18.31
CA PRO A 252 -6.97 8.30 18.55
C PRO A 252 -7.75 7.83 17.30
N THR A 253 -7.22 8.12 16.11
CA THR A 253 -7.71 7.68 14.79
C THR A 253 -7.41 6.20 14.48
N THR A 254 -6.52 5.54 15.22
CA THR A 254 -6.22 4.10 15.05
C THR A 254 -7.32 3.23 15.68
N GLU A 255 -7.83 2.25 14.92
CA GLU A 255 -9.00 1.43 15.33
C GLU A 255 -8.64 0.16 16.11
N SER A 256 -7.49 -0.46 15.84
CA SER A 256 -7.15 -1.78 16.39
C SER A 256 -5.66 -1.89 16.76
N ALA A 257 -5.39 -2.58 17.86
CA ALA A 257 -4.04 -2.87 18.34
C ALA A 257 -3.48 -4.14 17.70
N GLY A 258 -2.30 -4.04 17.07
CA GLY A 258 -1.64 -5.16 16.42
C GLY A 258 -0.67 -4.73 15.33
N VAL A 259 -0.23 -5.70 14.54
CA VAL A 259 0.64 -5.52 13.37
C VAL A 259 -0.07 -5.99 12.11
N ARG A 260 0.18 -5.31 10.99
CA ARG A 260 -0.33 -5.67 9.67
C ARG A 260 0.78 -6.32 8.84
N LEU A 261 0.51 -7.47 8.25
CA LEU A 261 1.49 -8.32 7.55
C LEU A 261 1.01 -8.60 6.13
N THR A 262 1.89 -8.42 5.14
CA THR A 262 1.70 -8.92 3.77
C THR A 262 2.71 -10.00 3.43
N VAL A 263 2.33 -10.92 2.54
CA VAL A 263 3.22 -11.90 1.93
C VAL A 263 3.10 -11.72 0.41
N HIS A 264 4.18 -11.37 -0.25
CA HIS A 264 4.24 -11.03 -1.67
C HIS A 264 5.53 -11.55 -2.30
N SER A 265 5.62 -11.52 -3.63
CA SER A 265 6.88 -11.82 -4.34
C SER A 265 7.87 -10.65 -4.19
N PRO A 266 9.20 -10.85 -4.13
CA PRO A 266 10.19 -9.77 -4.02
C PRO A 266 10.02 -8.67 -5.08
N ASP A 267 9.72 -9.05 -6.33
CA ASP A 267 9.51 -8.12 -7.44
C ASP A 267 8.13 -7.42 -7.43
N GLU A 268 7.21 -7.83 -6.56
CA GLU A 268 5.88 -7.23 -6.45
C GLU A 268 5.86 -6.07 -5.44
N GLN A 269 4.95 -5.13 -5.64
CA GLN A 269 4.68 -4.05 -4.69
C GLN A 269 3.87 -4.59 -3.50
N PRO A 270 4.36 -4.48 -2.24
CA PRO A 270 3.51 -4.70 -1.09
C PRO A 270 2.35 -3.69 -1.08
N PHE A 271 1.12 -4.19 -0.98
CA PHE A 271 -0.08 -3.39 -0.75
C PHE A 271 -0.65 -3.79 0.60
N ALA A 272 -0.14 -3.15 1.66
CA ALA A 272 -0.54 -3.43 3.03
C ALA A 272 -2.04 -3.18 3.25
N ASP A 273 -2.60 -2.16 2.61
CA ASP A 273 -4.01 -1.81 2.73
C ASP A 273 -4.95 -2.89 2.17
N THR A 274 -4.71 -3.42 0.96
CA THR A 274 -5.60 -4.43 0.33
C THR A 274 -5.28 -5.88 0.66
N HIS A 275 -4.00 -6.26 0.73
CA HIS A 275 -3.59 -7.66 0.91
C HIS A 275 -3.07 -7.99 2.33
N GLY A 276 -3.16 -7.04 3.26
CA GLY A 276 -2.65 -7.19 4.63
C GLY A 276 -3.55 -8.02 5.55
N TYR A 277 -2.92 -8.97 6.25
CA TYR A 277 -3.49 -9.73 7.36
C TYR A 277 -3.17 -9.03 8.70
N ASN A 278 -4.04 -9.17 9.71
CA ASN A 278 -3.83 -8.56 11.03
C ASN A 278 -3.33 -9.61 12.05
N ALA A 279 -2.27 -9.28 12.78
CA ALA A 279 -1.72 -10.03 13.90
C ALA A 279 -1.97 -9.24 15.22
N PRO A 280 -2.92 -9.66 16.08
CA PRO A 280 -3.25 -8.93 17.31
C PRO A 280 -2.18 -9.08 18.41
N THR A 281 -2.09 -8.10 19.30
CA THR A 281 -1.24 -8.20 20.50
C THR A 281 -1.77 -9.22 21.50
N GLY A 282 -0.87 -9.84 22.27
CA GLY A 282 -1.20 -10.90 23.23
C GLY A 282 -1.40 -12.29 22.60
N PHE A 283 -0.95 -12.50 21.37
CA PHE A 283 -1.03 -13.78 20.66
C PHE A 283 0.28 -14.14 19.92
N VAL A 284 0.55 -15.44 19.82
CA VAL A 284 1.32 -15.99 18.70
C VAL A 284 0.36 -16.06 17.51
N SER A 285 0.69 -15.34 16.43
CA SER A 285 -0.01 -15.36 15.15
C SER A 285 0.81 -16.18 14.16
N SER A 286 0.27 -17.34 13.76
CA SER A 286 0.97 -18.35 12.96
C SER A 286 0.35 -18.41 11.56
N PHE A 287 1.09 -17.90 10.58
CA PHE A 287 0.73 -17.78 9.17
C PHE A 287 1.41 -18.88 8.35
N GLY A 288 0.64 -19.92 8.01
CA GLY A 288 1.06 -20.94 7.06
C GLY A 288 0.92 -20.42 5.63
N ILE A 289 1.99 -20.45 4.83
CA ILE A 289 1.97 -19.99 3.44
C ILE A 289 2.09 -21.16 2.46
N ARG A 290 1.45 -21.02 1.29
CA ARG A 290 1.61 -21.89 0.12
C ARG A 290 1.80 -21.03 -1.13
N MET A 291 2.78 -21.38 -1.96
CA MET A 291 3.06 -20.71 -3.23
C MET A 291 2.21 -21.31 -4.36
N LYS A 292 1.65 -20.45 -5.21
CA LYS A 292 0.94 -20.80 -6.44
C LYS A 292 1.51 -20.03 -7.62
N ARG A 293 2.10 -20.71 -8.59
CA ARG A 293 2.60 -20.12 -9.83
C ARG A 293 1.57 -20.27 -10.93
N MET A 294 1.11 -19.15 -11.48
CA MET A 294 0.12 -19.08 -12.55
C MET A 294 0.80 -18.63 -13.85
N SER A 295 0.62 -19.40 -14.92
CA SER A 295 1.06 -19.07 -16.27
C SER A 295 -0.13 -19.12 -17.22
N ARG A 296 -0.55 -17.95 -17.70
CA ARG A 296 -1.69 -17.74 -18.59
C ARG A 296 -1.22 -17.55 -20.02
N LEU A 297 -2.04 -17.91 -21.01
CA LEU A 297 -1.71 -17.72 -22.42
C LEU A 297 -2.04 -16.30 -22.90
N PRO A 298 -1.15 -15.65 -23.67
CA PRO A 298 -1.44 -14.37 -24.30
C PRO A 298 -2.41 -14.53 -25.49
N LYS A 299 -2.74 -13.41 -26.13
CA LYS A 299 -3.56 -13.39 -27.35
C LYS A 299 -2.86 -14.18 -28.47
N PRO A 300 -3.57 -15.05 -29.22
CA PRO A 300 -5.03 -15.10 -29.36
C PRO A 300 -5.79 -15.94 -28.33
N TYR A 301 -5.12 -16.73 -27.48
CA TYR A 301 -5.80 -17.71 -26.62
C TYR A 301 -6.40 -17.12 -25.34
N GLY A 302 -5.71 -16.16 -24.71
CA GLY A 302 -6.19 -15.46 -23.50
C GLY A 302 -6.06 -13.94 -23.60
N ASP A 303 -6.44 -13.22 -22.53
CA ASP A 303 -6.33 -11.76 -22.43
C ASP A 303 -5.55 -11.34 -21.17
N CYS A 304 -4.36 -11.92 -21.01
CA CYS A 304 -3.38 -11.54 -20.00
C CYS A 304 -2.42 -10.46 -20.53
N ASN A 305 -1.76 -9.74 -19.61
CA ASN A 305 -0.72 -8.77 -19.95
C ASN A 305 0.66 -9.44 -20.00
N ASP A 306 1.22 -9.49 -21.20
CA ASP A 306 2.57 -10.01 -21.52
C ASP A 306 3.61 -8.89 -21.71
N ARG A 307 3.16 -7.62 -21.80
CA ARG A 307 4.01 -6.46 -22.10
C ARG A 307 4.64 -5.83 -20.84
N GLY A 308 4.20 -6.23 -19.66
CA GLY A 308 4.67 -5.67 -18.39
C GLY A 308 4.07 -4.29 -18.11
N LYS A 309 4.91 -3.32 -17.75
CA LYS A 309 4.50 -1.98 -17.28
C LYS A 309 4.65 -0.92 -18.37
N ASP A 310 3.63 -0.07 -18.52
CA ASP A 310 3.64 1.10 -19.40
C ASP A 310 4.32 2.31 -18.73
N ASP A 311 4.66 3.36 -19.50
CA ASP A 311 5.26 4.63 -19.00
C ASP A 311 4.39 5.39 -17.97
N ASP A 312 3.11 5.03 -17.87
CA ASP A 312 2.15 5.60 -16.92
C ASP A 312 2.13 4.86 -15.56
N PHE A 313 2.91 3.79 -15.40
CA PHE A 313 2.97 2.98 -14.18
C PHE A 313 3.78 3.66 -13.08
N ILE A 314 3.14 3.98 -11.94
CA ILE A 314 3.77 4.79 -10.89
C ILE A 314 4.79 4.00 -10.04
N TYR A 315 4.60 2.68 -9.89
CA TYR A 315 5.47 1.79 -9.11
C TYR A 315 6.70 1.33 -9.90
N LYS A 316 7.49 2.28 -10.40
CA LYS A 316 8.57 2.07 -11.40
C LYS A 316 9.58 0.98 -11.05
N THR A 317 9.89 0.77 -9.76
CA THR A 317 10.84 -0.24 -9.28
C THR A 317 10.31 -1.67 -9.30
N LYS A 318 8.99 -1.87 -9.26
CA LYS A 318 8.35 -3.20 -9.15
C LYS A 318 7.81 -3.70 -10.49
N ASN A 319 7.42 -4.97 -10.53
CA ASN A 319 6.76 -5.60 -11.69
C ASN A 319 5.28 -5.24 -11.77
N TYR A 320 4.67 -5.53 -12.93
CA TYR A 320 3.25 -5.25 -13.18
C TYR A 320 2.34 -6.20 -12.36
N SER A 321 1.49 -5.62 -11.51
CA SER A 321 0.35 -6.31 -10.90
C SER A 321 -0.96 -5.56 -11.20
N THR A 322 -2.10 -6.24 -11.05
CA THR A 322 -3.43 -5.67 -11.34
C THR A 322 -3.76 -4.48 -10.44
N GLU A 323 -3.43 -4.57 -9.16
CA GLU A 323 -3.63 -3.52 -8.16
C GLU A 323 -2.78 -2.28 -8.48
N ALA A 324 -1.49 -2.48 -8.77
CA ALA A 324 -0.58 -1.42 -9.16
C ALA A 324 -1.02 -0.71 -10.46
N CYS A 325 -1.59 -1.46 -11.41
CA CYS A 325 -2.18 -0.90 -12.62
C CYS A 325 -3.42 -0.03 -12.33
N GLN A 326 -4.34 -0.50 -11.47
CA GLN A 326 -5.55 0.24 -11.13
C GLN A 326 -5.19 1.55 -10.42
N ARG A 327 -4.30 1.52 -9.42
CA ARG A 327 -3.78 2.73 -8.75
C ARG A 327 -3.10 3.69 -9.70
N SER A 328 -2.23 3.19 -10.59
CA SER A 328 -1.57 4.01 -11.62
C SER A 328 -2.57 4.71 -12.55
N CYS A 329 -3.62 4.00 -12.96
CA CYS A 329 -4.64 4.54 -13.85
C CYS A 329 -5.56 5.56 -13.16
N THR A 330 -5.97 5.31 -11.90
CA THR A 330 -6.71 6.27 -11.08
C THR A 330 -5.87 7.53 -10.82
N GLN A 331 -4.59 7.38 -10.45
CA GLN A 331 -3.70 8.52 -10.22
C GLN A 331 -3.52 9.38 -11.50
N LYS A 332 -3.36 8.73 -12.66
CA LYS A 332 -3.35 9.41 -13.96
C LYS A 332 -4.67 10.15 -14.23
N TYR A 333 -5.82 9.56 -13.93
CA TYR A 333 -7.12 10.19 -14.10
C TYR A 333 -7.27 11.45 -13.22
N LEU A 334 -6.95 11.35 -11.94
CA LEU A 334 -7.03 12.45 -10.98
C LEU A 334 -6.12 13.62 -11.37
N VAL A 335 -4.87 13.35 -11.77
CA VAL A 335 -3.96 14.39 -12.28
C VAL A 335 -4.50 15.06 -13.54
N MET A 336 -5.04 14.30 -14.49
CA MET A 336 -5.63 14.85 -15.73
C MET A 336 -6.93 15.64 -15.51
N ARG A 337 -7.53 15.55 -14.31
CA ARG A 337 -8.87 16.07 -14.01
C ARG A 337 -8.87 17.20 -12.98
N CYS A 338 -8.11 17.05 -11.89
CA CYS A 338 -7.94 18.01 -10.80
C CYS A 338 -6.60 18.76 -10.87
N GLY A 339 -5.66 18.33 -11.73
CA GLY A 339 -4.35 18.97 -11.90
C GLY A 339 -3.24 18.50 -10.95
N CYS A 340 -3.58 17.75 -9.91
CA CYS A 340 -2.67 17.20 -8.90
C CYS A 340 -3.03 15.75 -8.56
N GLY A 341 -2.06 15.01 -7.99
CA GLY A 341 -2.21 13.60 -7.63
C GLY A 341 -2.82 13.38 -6.26
N ASP A 342 -3.37 12.20 -6.04
CA ASP A 342 -3.80 11.73 -4.72
C ASP A 342 -2.57 11.43 -3.83
N PRO A 343 -2.48 12.00 -2.61
CA PRO A 343 -1.39 11.70 -1.67
C PRO A 343 -1.26 10.22 -1.27
N ARG A 344 -2.34 9.42 -1.38
CA ARG A 344 -2.32 7.97 -1.10
C ARG A 344 -1.49 7.15 -2.08
N PHE A 345 -1.10 7.74 -3.22
CA PHE A 345 -0.34 7.08 -4.27
C PHE A 345 0.96 7.84 -4.61
N PRO A 346 2.01 7.14 -5.08
CA PRO A 346 3.21 7.78 -5.59
C PRO A 346 2.92 8.83 -6.69
N VAL A 347 3.76 9.87 -6.75
CA VAL A 347 3.62 10.99 -7.68
C VAL A 347 3.61 10.54 -9.15
N PHE A 348 2.65 11.04 -9.94
CA PHE A 348 2.53 10.68 -11.35
C PHE A 348 3.42 11.56 -12.25
N ARG A 349 4.50 10.95 -12.74
CA ARG A 349 5.54 11.57 -13.55
C ARG A 349 6.23 12.72 -12.81
N ASN A 350 5.83 13.96 -13.07
CA ASN A 350 6.38 15.19 -12.48
C ASN A 350 5.29 16.05 -11.81
N HIS A 351 4.05 15.55 -11.68
CA HIS A 351 2.96 16.27 -11.01
C HIS A 351 3.06 16.03 -9.51
N LYS A 352 2.93 17.09 -8.72
CA LYS A 352 2.83 16.96 -7.26
C LYS A 352 1.48 16.33 -6.88
N ASN A 353 1.46 15.69 -5.71
CA ASN A 353 0.21 15.36 -5.05
C ASN A 353 -0.47 16.64 -4.54
N CYS A 354 -1.79 16.63 -4.36
CA CYS A 354 -2.57 17.81 -3.96
C CYS A 354 -2.22 18.25 -2.54
N PRO A 355 -2.17 19.56 -2.26
CA PRO A 355 -1.90 20.08 -0.92
C PRO A 355 -3.04 19.75 0.05
N VAL A 356 -2.72 19.76 1.33
CA VAL A 356 -3.64 19.41 2.42
C VAL A 356 -4.77 20.43 2.58
N ASP A 357 -4.44 21.71 2.38
CA ASP A 357 -5.23 22.87 2.81
C ASP A 357 -6.20 23.43 1.74
N ASP A 358 -6.04 23.07 0.46
CA ASP A 358 -6.93 23.56 -0.59
C ASP A 358 -8.25 22.77 -0.63
N ALA A 359 -9.28 23.32 -0.02
CA ALA A 359 -10.64 22.76 0.00
C ALA A 359 -11.18 22.41 -1.40
N LYS A 360 -10.85 23.18 -2.44
CA LYS A 360 -11.37 22.99 -3.80
C LYS A 360 -10.68 21.80 -4.48
N LEU A 361 -9.39 21.59 -4.20
CA LEU A 361 -8.67 20.41 -4.66
C LEU A 361 -9.07 19.15 -3.87
N ARG A 362 -9.34 19.27 -2.56
CA ARG A 362 -9.93 18.18 -1.74
C ARG A 362 -11.31 17.76 -2.26
N ASP A 363 -12.19 18.72 -2.54
CA ASP A 363 -13.50 18.45 -3.15
C ASP A 363 -13.37 17.77 -4.52
N CYS A 364 -12.44 18.23 -5.36
CA CYS A 364 -12.17 17.62 -6.67
C CYS A 364 -11.68 16.18 -6.52
N LEU A 365 -10.64 15.93 -5.70
CA LEU A 365 -10.13 14.59 -5.43
C LEU A 365 -11.22 13.65 -4.91
N THR A 366 -12.03 14.11 -3.95
CA THR A 366 -13.07 13.29 -3.32
C THR A 366 -14.13 12.87 -4.33
N ASN A 367 -14.68 13.84 -5.08
CA ASN A 367 -15.71 13.57 -6.08
C ASN A 367 -15.19 12.71 -7.24
N GLU A 368 -14.02 13.03 -7.77
CA GLU A 368 -13.45 12.33 -8.93
C GLU A 368 -12.86 10.95 -8.57
N THR A 369 -12.44 10.73 -7.32
CA THR A 369 -12.12 9.38 -6.81
C THR A 369 -13.37 8.52 -6.75
N ILE A 370 -14.48 9.05 -6.21
CA ILE A 370 -15.76 8.34 -6.15
C ILE A 370 -16.28 8.05 -7.56
N PHE A 371 -16.08 8.98 -8.51
CA PHE A 371 -16.39 8.75 -9.92
C PHE A 371 -15.53 7.64 -10.53
N ALA A 372 -14.20 7.70 -10.37
CA ALA A 372 -13.26 6.72 -10.90
C ALA A 372 -13.52 5.30 -10.37
N ALA A 373 -13.76 5.16 -9.07
CA ALA A 373 -14.06 3.88 -8.42
C ALA A 373 -15.38 3.25 -8.92
N ARG A 374 -16.36 4.06 -9.33
CA ARG A 374 -17.66 3.60 -9.84
C ARG A 374 -17.68 3.41 -11.36
N ASN A 375 -16.81 4.10 -12.11
CA ASN A 375 -16.87 4.20 -13.57
C ASN A 375 -15.53 3.83 -14.23
N ILE A 376 -14.84 2.81 -13.69
CA ILE A 376 -13.48 2.41 -14.10
C ILE A 376 -13.34 2.09 -15.61
N ASP A 377 -14.40 1.60 -16.25
CA ASP A 377 -14.47 1.41 -17.71
C ASP A 377 -14.55 2.72 -18.51
N GLN A 378 -15.22 3.75 -17.98
CA GLN A 378 -15.40 5.04 -18.65
C GLN A 378 -14.11 5.87 -18.66
N ILE A 379 -13.33 5.78 -17.58
CA ILE A 379 -11.98 6.38 -17.50
C ILE A 379 -10.93 5.57 -18.28
N GLY A 380 -11.30 4.43 -18.86
CA GLY A 380 -10.49 3.65 -19.80
C GLY A 380 -9.47 2.70 -19.17
N CYS A 381 -9.57 2.39 -17.88
CA CYS A 381 -8.57 1.61 -17.14
C CYS A 381 -8.60 0.11 -17.47
N ARG A 382 -7.87 -0.30 -18.52
CA ARG A 382 -7.82 -1.68 -19.01
C ARG A 382 -6.74 -2.55 -18.35
N CYS A 383 -6.80 -2.68 -17.04
CA CYS A 383 -5.91 -3.58 -16.30
C CYS A 383 -6.28 -5.05 -16.56
N ARG A 384 -5.31 -5.86 -16.98
CA ARG A 384 -5.45 -7.31 -17.21
C ARG A 384 -4.61 -8.07 -16.20
N GLN A 385 -4.91 -9.33 -15.95
CA GLN A 385 -4.02 -10.16 -15.12
C GLN A 385 -2.68 -10.38 -15.86
N PRO A 386 -1.52 -10.34 -15.19
CA PRO A 386 -0.25 -10.63 -15.83
C PRO A 386 -0.19 -12.08 -16.34
N CYS A 387 0.53 -12.32 -17.44
CA CYS A 387 0.63 -13.67 -18.00
C CYS A 387 1.43 -14.62 -17.10
N GLN A 388 2.43 -14.13 -16.37
CA GLN A 388 3.08 -14.90 -15.29
C GLN A 388 2.82 -14.21 -13.94
N GLN A 389 2.47 -15.00 -12.91
CA GLN A 389 2.17 -14.49 -11.58
C GLN A 389 2.51 -15.54 -10.52
N ASP A 390 3.31 -15.17 -9.52
CA ASP A 390 3.52 -15.98 -8.31
C ASP A 390 2.66 -15.40 -7.18
N ALA A 391 1.68 -16.16 -6.71
CA ALA A 391 0.72 -15.76 -5.70
C ALA A 391 0.86 -16.60 -4.42
N TYR A 392 0.64 -16.00 -3.26
CA TYR A 392 0.76 -16.66 -1.96
C TYR A 392 -0.61 -16.78 -1.28
N SER A 393 -1.10 -18.00 -1.06
CA SER A 393 -2.27 -18.23 -0.21
C SER A 393 -1.83 -18.47 1.23
N VAL A 394 -2.46 -17.79 2.18
CA VAL A 394 -2.09 -17.79 3.61
C VAL A 394 -3.21 -18.39 4.46
N SER A 395 -2.86 -19.38 5.28
CA SER A 395 -3.71 -19.92 6.36
C SER A 395 -3.34 -19.24 7.67
N TYR A 396 -4.32 -18.63 8.35
CA TYR A 396 -4.13 -17.99 9.65
C TYR A 396 -4.56 -18.91 10.80
N SER A 397 -3.75 -18.92 11.86
CA SER A 397 -4.07 -19.52 13.16
C SER A 397 -3.42 -18.69 14.28
N ALA A 398 -3.98 -18.73 15.49
CA ALA A 398 -3.43 -17.98 16.62
C ALA A 398 -3.59 -18.70 17.96
N SER A 399 -2.66 -18.44 18.88
CA SER A 399 -2.70 -18.93 20.27
C SER A 399 -2.26 -17.84 21.24
N ARG A 400 -2.71 -17.89 22.50
CA ARG A 400 -2.48 -16.83 23.50
C ARG A 400 -1.02 -16.74 23.92
N TRP A 401 -0.45 -15.53 23.97
CA TRP A 401 0.93 -15.27 24.33
C TRP A 401 1.08 -14.04 25.25
N PRO A 402 1.98 -14.06 26.24
CA PRO A 402 2.69 -15.22 26.78
C PRO A 402 1.70 -16.21 27.43
N SER A 403 2.11 -17.48 27.57
CA SER A 403 1.24 -18.52 28.11
C SER A 403 1.03 -18.41 29.63
N ALA A 404 2.06 -17.96 30.37
CA ALA A 404 1.99 -17.72 31.80
C ALA A 404 2.97 -16.60 32.24
N PRO A 405 2.80 -15.98 33.42
CA PRO A 405 3.77 -15.01 33.95
C PRO A 405 5.18 -15.58 34.20
N ALA A 406 5.34 -16.90 34.17
CA ALA A 406 6.63 -17.59 34.26
C ALA A 406 7.32 -17.80 32.90
N SER A 407 6.64 -17.58 31.77
CA SER A 407 7.21 -17.72 30.42
C SER A 407 7.74 -16.39 29.86
N VAL A 408 7.84 -15.34 30.69
CA VAL A 408 8.38 -14.03 30.32
C VAL A 408 9.78 -13.91 30.90
N GLY A 409 10.78 -13.76 30.03
CA GLY A 409 12.20 -13.67 30.42
C GLY A 409 12.59 -12.25 30.81
N ASP A 410 12.63 -11.37 29.81
CA ASP A 410 13.25 -10.05 29.95
C ASP A 410 12.18 -9.01 30.32
N CYS A 411 12.07 -8.72 31.62
CA CYS A 411 11.22 -7.66 32.14
C CYS A 411 12.05 -6.38 32.38
N HIS A 412 11.51 -5.23 31.99
CA HIS A 412 12.15 -3.93 32.25
C HIS A 412 12.36 -3.72 33.75
N PRO A 413 13.55 -3.27 34.21
CA PRO A 413 13.88 -3.20 35.63
C PRO A 413 12.89 -2.33 36.41
N GLY A 414 12.24 -2.93 37.41
CA GLY A 414 11.25 -2.29 38.28
C GLY A 414 9.82 -2.84 38.15
N LEU A 415 9.48 -3.54 37.06
CA LEU A 415 8.16 -4.16 36.91
C LEU A 415 8.07 -5.50 37.67
N SER A 416 6.93 -5.75 38.33
CA SER A 416 6.61 -7.09 38.84
C SER A 416 6.31 -8.07 37.70
N LYS A 417 6.47 -9.38 37.95
CA LYS A 417 6.18 -10.42 36.94
C LYS A 417 4.75 -10.36 36.38
N VAL A 418 3.78 -9.90 37.17
CA VAL A 418 2.37 -9.75 36.74
C VAL A 418 2.18 -8.51 35.86
N GLN A 419 2.78 -7.37 36.22
CA GLN A 419 2.76 -6.17 35.38
C GLN A 419 3.49 -6.41 34.05
N CYS A 420 4.65 -7.06 34.09
CA CYS A 420 5.41 -7.47 32.91
C CYS A 420 4.59 -8.43 32.02
N PHE A 421 3.89 -9.41 32.60
CA PHE A 421 3.01 -10.31 31.85
C PHE A 421 1.84 -9.56 31.16
N ASN A 422 1.25 -8.56 31.80
CA ASN A 422 0.20 -7.74 31.17
C ASN A 422 0.76 -6.83 30.08
N PHE A 423 1.88 -6.14 30.33
CA PHE A 423 2.61 -5.33 29.34
C PHE A 423 2.89 -6.12 28.04
N TYR A 424 3.46 -7.32 28.17
CA TYR A 424 3.72 -8.23 27.04
C TYR A 424 2.44 -8.69 26.32
N ARG A 425 1.28 -8.72 27.00
CA ARG A 425 -0.02 -9.10 26.42
C ARG A 425 -0.77 -7.94 25.77
N GLU A 426 -0.51 -6.72 26.19
CA GLU A 426 -1.19 -5.52 25.69
C GLU A 426 -0.40 -4.92 24.53
N GLN A 427 0.93 -4.81 24.65
CA GLN A 427 1.79 -4.16 23.65
C GLN A 427 2.57 -5.11 22.76
N GLY A 428 2.79 -6.36 23.18
CA GLY A 428 3.60 -7.33 22.44
C GLY A 428 2.79 -8.24 21.53
N ALA A 429 3.30 -8.53 20.33
CA ALA A 429 2.80 -9.60 19.47
C ALA A 429 3.95 -10.52 19.04
N TYR A 430 3.63 -11.77 18.72
CA TYR A 430 4.60 -12.76 18.29
C TYR A 430 4.13 -13.37 16.96
N ILE A 431 4.97 -13.38 15.93
CA ILE A 431 4.58 -13.74 14.57
C ILE A 431 5.45 -14.88 14.05
N GLU A 432 4.80 -15.86 13.41
CA GLU A 432 5.42 -16.99 12.71
C GLU A 432 4.92 -17.01 11.27
N VAL A 433 5.83 -17.02 10.28
CA VAL A 433 5.52 -17.13 8.85
C VAL A 433 6.33 -18.28 8.26
N TYR A 434 5.65 -19.32 7.78
CA TYR A 434 6.31 -20.56 7.37
C TYR A 434 5.58 -21.26 6.22
N PHE A 435 6.33 -21.96 5.36
CA PHE A 435 5.73 -22.83 4.36
C PHE A 435 5.02 -24.01 5.04
N GLU A 436 3.74 -24.23 4.74
CA GLU A 436 3.00 -25.41 5.21
C GLU A 436 3.56 -26.71 4.62
N GLN A 437 4.01 -26.62 3.36
CA GLN A 437 4.60 -27.69 2.56
C GLN A 437 5.66 -27.06 1.63
N LEU A 438 6.72 -27.79 1.30
CA LEU A 438 7.77 -27.34 0.36
C LEU A 438 7.44 -27.59 -1.12
N ASN A 439 6.17 -27.84 -1.44
CA ASN A 439 5.69 -27.85 -2.81
C ASN A 439 5.09 -26.48 -3.17
N TYR A 440 4.94 -26.24 -4.47
CA TYR A 440 4.16 -25.13 -5.00
C TYR A 440 3.13 -25.69 -5.98
N GLU A 441 1.98 -25.03 -6.07
CA GLU A 441 0.96 -25.35 -7.07
C GLU A 441 1.32 -24.67 -8.38
N SER A 442 1.35 -25.40 -9.49
CA SER A 442 1.64 -24.83 -10.82
C SER A 442 0.41 -24.92 -11.70
N LEU A 443 -0.15 -23.76 -12.05
CA LEU A 443 -1.35 -23.62 -12.86
C LEU A 443 -0.93 -23.07 -14.24
N LEU A 444 -0.82 -23.96 -15.21
CA LEU A 444 -0.33 -23.66 -16.56
C LEU A 444 -1.46 -23.80 -17.57
N GLU A 445 -1.77 -22.72 -18.30
CA GLU A 445 -2.64 -22.77 -19.48
C GLU A 445 -1.86 -23.28 -20.69
N SER A 446 -2.43 -24.23 -21.43
CA SER A 446 -1.85 -24.81 -22.65
C SER A 446 -2.88 -24.81 -23.78
N GLU A 447 -2.42 -24.72 -25.03
CA GLU A 447 -3.33 -24.75 -26.18
C GLU A 447 -4.00 -26.13 -26.29
N ALA A 448 -5.32 -26.16 -26.17
CA ALA A 448 -6.09 -27.41 -26.23
C ALA A 448 -6.04 -28.09 -27.61
N TYR A 449 -5.64 -27.35 -28.65
CA TYR A 449 -5.62 -27.84 -30.02
C TYR A 449 -4.55 -27.13 -30.87
N ALA A 450 -3.41 -27.80 -31.05
CA ALA A 450 -2.26 -27.26 -31.77
C ALA A 450 -2.45 -27.28 -33.30
N LEU A 451 -1.76 -26.38 -34.02
CA LEU A 451 -1.81 -26.31 -35.49
C LEU A 451 -1.49 -27.63 -36.22
N PRO A 452 -0.54 -28.49 -35.76
CA PRO A 452 -0.33 -29.81 -36.36
C PRO A 452 -1.55 -30.73 -36.26
N ASN A 453 -2.33 -30.63 -35.18
CA ASN A 453 -3.56 -31.42 -35.01
C ASN A 453 -4.63 -30.95 -36.01
N LEU A 454 -4.78 -29.62 -36.18
CA LEU A 454 -5.66 -29.04 -37.20
C LEU A 454 -5.33 -29.56 -38.60
N LEU A 455 -4.05 -29.57 -38.98
CA LEU A 455 -3.62 -30.08 -40.28
C LEU A 455 -3.77 -31.60 -40.41
N SER A 456 -3.57 -32.35 -39.32
CA SER A 456 -3.81 -33.80 -39.25
C SER A 456 -5.29 -34.13 -39.48
N ASP A 457 -6.21 -33.47 -38.78
CA ASP A 457 -7.63 -33.78 -38.85
C ASP A 457 -8.24 -33.31 -40.19
N PHE A 458 -7.87 -32.13 -40.69
CA PHE A 458 -8.25 -31.71 -42.05
C PHE A 458 -7.70 -32.67 -43.11
N GLY A 459 -6.43 -33.07 -43.01
CA GLY A 459 -5.83 -34.04 -43.93
C GLY A 459 -6.51 -35.42 -43.86
N GLY A 460 -6.84 -35.88 -42.66
CA GLY A 460 -7.54 -37.14 -42.41
C GLY A 460 -8.95 -37.14 -43.00
N GLN A 461 -9.74 -36.08 -42.77
CA GLN A 461 -11.08 -35.95 -43.34
C GLN A 461 -11.05 -35.83 -44.87
N LEU A 462 -10.15 -35.00 -45.44
CA LEU A 462 -10.03 -34.85 -46.90
C LEU A 462 -9.57 -36.14 -47.59
N GLY A 463 -8.66 -36.89 -46.94
CA GLY A 463 -8.22 -38.21 -47.38
C GLY A 463 -9.33 -39.27 -47.29
N LEU A 464 -10.12 -39.27 -46.21
CA LEU A 464 -11.19 -40.23 -45.99
C LEU A 464 -12.39 -40.03 -46.92
N TRP A 465 -12.86 -38.78 -47.08
CA TRP A 465 -14.09 -38.49 -47.83
C TRP A 465 -13.88 -38.28 -49.33
N MET A 466 -12.70 -37.81 -49.76
CA MET A 466 -12.42 -37.50 -51.17
C MET A 466 -11.17 -38.20 -51.74
N GLY A 467 -10.46 -39.00 -50.95
CA GLY A 467 -9.18 -39.60 -51.38
C GLY A 467 -8.05 -38.57 -51.60
N VAL A 468 -8.25 -37.32 -51.17
CA VAL A 468 -7.33 -36.21 -51.44
C VAL A 468 -6.09 -36.33 -50.55
N SER A 469 -4.93 -36.29 -51.19
CA SER A 469 -3.62 -36.29 -50.54
C SER A 469 -2.77 -35.10 -51.01
N VAL A 470 -1.63 -34.86 -50.34
CA VAL A 470 -0.64 -33.87 -50.79
C VAL A 470 -0.21 -34.11 -52.24
N ILE A 471 -0.13 -35.38 -52.67
CA ILE A 471 0.23 -35.75 -54.04
C ILE A 471 -0.83 -35.25 -55.04
N THR A 472 -2.12 -35.47 -54.78
CA THR A 472 -3.20 -34.99 -55.67
C THR A 472 -3.29 -33.46 -55.71
N ILE A 473 -2.93 -32.78 -54.61
CA ILE A 473 -2.86 -31.30 -54.58
C ILE A 473 -1.68 -30.82 -55.44
N MET A 474 -0.53 -31.47 -55.39
CA MET A 474 0.61 -31.17 -56.26
C MET A 474 0.31 -31.43 -57.73
N GLU A 475 -0.40 -32.51 -58.06
CA GLU A 475 -0.83 -32.83 -59.43
C GLU A 475 -1.72 -31.74 -60.03
N VAL A 476 -2.74 -31.29 -59.28
CA VAL A 476 -3.59 -30.14 -59.68
C VAL A 476 -2.77 -28.85 -59.82
N GLY A 477 -1.79 -28.63 -58.94
CA GLY A 477 -0.87 -27.48 -59.02
C GLY A 477 0.01 -27.49 -60.28
N ILE A 478 0.54 -28.65 -60.66
CA ILE A 478 1.30 -28.85 -61.91
C ILE A 478 0.40 -28.59 -63.12
N LEU A 479 -0.80 -29.16 -63.14
CA LEU A 479 -1.78 -28.98 -64.22
C LEU A 479 -2.18 -27.51 -64.39
N PHE A 480 -2.40 -26.76 -63.30
CA PHE A 480 -2.61 -25.31 -63.35
C PHE A 480 -1.37 -24.57 -63.89
N GLY A 481 -0.16 -24.98 -63.50
CA GLY A 481 1.08 -24.43 -64.03
C GLY A 481 1.23 -24.61 -65.55
N GLU A 482 0.95 -25.81 -66.05
CA GLU A 482 0.97 -26.11 -67.50
C GLU A 482 -0.14 -25.38 -68.26
N LEU A 483 -1.33 -25.25 -67.66
CA LEU A 483 -2.45 -24.49 -68.23
C LEU A 483 -2.08 -23.00 -68.37
N ILE A 484 -1.57 -22.38 -67.30
CA ILE A 484 -1.13 -20.98 -67.30
C ILE A 484 0.02 -20.77 -68.29
N TYR A 485 1.02 -21.67 -68.30
CA TYR A 485 2.12 -21.63 -69.27
C TYR A 485 1.62 -21.68 -70.71
N SER A 486 0.68 -22.56 -71.01
CA SER A 486 0.07 -22.70 -72.34
C SER A 486 -0.72 -21.45 -72.73
N VAL A 487 -1.58 -20.94 -71.84
CA VAL A 487 -2.39 -19.73 -72.06
C VAL A 487 -1.54 -18.48 -72.25
N VAL A 488 -0.44 -18.33 -71.49
CA VAL A 488 0.50 -17.20 -71.64
C VAL A 488 1.32 -17.30 -72.93
N ARG A 489 1.66 -18.51 -73.39
CA ARG A 489 2.48 -18.70 -74.60
C ARG A 489 1.68 -18.61 -75.91
N TYR A 490 0.41 -19.03 -75.89
CA TYR A 490 -0.50 -18.99 -77.05
C TYR A 490 -0.57 -17.63 -77.79
N PRO A 491 -0.81 -16.48 -77.12
CA PRO A 491 -0.86 -15.18 -77.80
C PRO A 491 0.48 -14.77 -78.41
N PHE A 492 1.60 -15.12 -77.75
CA PHE A 492 2.94 -14.83 -78.25
C PHE A 492 3.25 -15.61 -79.54
N GLN A 493 2.76 -16.85 -79.63
CA GLN A 493 3.00 -17.72 -80.78
C GLN A 493 2.09 -17.40 -81.99
N LEU A 494 0.87 -16.89 -81.76
CA LEU A 494 0.04 -16.32 -82.85
C LEU A 494 0.60 -14.99 -83.39
N CYS A 495 1.14 -14.12 -82.53
CA CYS A 495 1.53 -12.77 -82.93
C CYS A 495 2.75 -12.74 -83.90
N CYS A 496 3.64 -13.72 -83.85
CA CYS A 496 4.88 -13.72 -84.65
C CYS A 496 4.83 -14.52 -85.96
N SER A 497 3.79 -15.32 -86.22
CA SER A 497 3.79 -16.30 -87.33
C SER A 497 3.34 -15.75 -88.71
N ARG A 498 3.19 -14.43 -88.88
CA ARG A 498 2.76 -13.78 -90.13
C ARG A 498 3.78 -12.76 -90.68
N ARG A 499 4.92 -13.23 -91.20
CA ARG A 499 5.72 -12.54 -92.23
C ARG A 499 6.67 -13.52 -92.93
N LYS A 500 6.40 -13.86 -94.20
CA LYS A 500 7.38 -14.45 -95.13
C LYS A 500 7.84 -13.35 -96.10
N PRO A 501 9.14 -13.01 -96.17
CA PRO A 501 9.69 -12.29 -97.31
C PRO A 501 9.86 -13.23 -98.52
N VAL A 502 10.00 -12.67 -99.71
CA VAL A 502 10.14 -13.36 -101.01
C VAL A 502 11.23 -12.64 -101.82
N VAL A 503 11.83 -13.30 -102.83
CA VAL A 503 12.78 -12.72 -103.84
C VAL A 503 14.20 -12.49 -103.27
N SER A 504 15.34 -12.71 -103.96
CA SER A 504 15.68 -13.11 -105.36
C SER A 504 16.83 -14.16 -105.43
N LYS A 505 17.27 -14.50 -106.65
CA LYS A 505 18.35 -15.46 -107.01
C LYS A 505 19.71 -14.75 -107.20
N GLY A 506 20.85 -15.41 -106.94
CA GLY A 506 22.17 -14.91 -107.37
C GLY A 506 23.34 -15.88 -107.10
N LYS A 507 24.01 -16.38 -108.15
CA LYS A 507 25.11 -17.38 -108.10
C LYS A 507 26.45 -16.80 -107.61
N LEU A 508 27.28 -17.59 -106.93
CA LEU A 508 28.57 -18.08 -107.49
C LEU A 508 29.16 -19.27 -106.68
N ASN A 509 30.12 -19.98 -107.29
CA ASN A 509 30.93 -21.05 -106.68
C ASN A 509 32.17 -20.43 -105.97
N SER A 510 32.91 -21.08 -105.06
CA SER A 510 33.45 -22.45 -105.12
C SER A 510 34.05 -22.92 -103.77
N SER A 511 34.54 -24.18 -103.73
CA SER A 511 35.67 -24.72 -102.92
C SER A 511 35.82 -24.32 -101.43
N ALA A 512 36.00 -25.23 -100.46
CA ALA A 512 36.87 -26.42 -100.52
C ALA A 512 36.50 -27.53 -99.50
N LYS A 513 37.26 -28.64 -99.52
CA LYS A 513 37.09 -29.82 -98.66
C LYS A 513 37.91 -29.70 -97.37
N ARG A 514 37.40 -30.23 -96.23
CA ARG A 514 37.95 -31.42 -95.52
C ARG A 514 37.27 -31.69 -94.15
N LYS A 515 36.99 -32.97 -93.89
CA LYS A 515 36.92 -33.60 -92.54
C LYS A 515 38.37 -34.08 -92.16
N PRO A 516 38.71 -34.75 -91.02
CA PRO A 516 37.84 -35.34 -89.98
C PRO A 516 38.39 -35.28 -88.52
N VAL A 517 37.81 -36.14 -87.65
CA VAL A 517 38.35 -36.79 -86.43
C VAL A 517 37.88 -36.26 -85.07
N VAL A 518 37.59 -37.25 -84.21
CA VAL A 518 37.00 -37.22 -82.86
C VAL A 518 38.08 -37.55 -81.83
N SER A 519 38.10 -36.91 -80.65
CA SER A 519 38.27 -37.63 -79.36
C SER A 519 38.22 -36.78 -78.08
N LYS A 520 37.55 -37.35 -77.07
CA LYS A 520 37.79 -37.35 -75.60
C LYS A 520 38.76 -36.33 -74.96
N GLY A 521 38.34 -35.72 -73.85
CA GLY A 521 39.22 -35.17 -72.80
C GLY A 521 38.45 -34.62 -71.58
N LYS A 522 38.83 -35.02 -70.36
CA LYS A 522 38.37 -34.46 -69.06
C LYS A 522 39.59 -33.99 -68.26
N LEU A 523 39.55 -32.79 -67.68
CA LEU A 523 40.19 -32.33 -66.42
C LEU A 523 39.57 -30.94 -66.12
N ASN A 524 39.04 -30.62 -64.92
CA ASN A 524 39.70 -30.33 -63.63
C ASN A 524 40.67 -29.12 -63.71
N SER A 525 40.74 -28.16 -62.76
CA SER A 525 40.06 -28.00 -61.45
C SER A 525 40.25 -26.57 -60.86
N SER A 526 39.30 -26.08 -60.05
CA SER A 526 39.47 -25.23 -58.82
C SER A 526 38.09 -25.13 -58.12
N ALA A 527 37.85 -25.48 -56.85
CA ALA A 527 38.43 -25.05 -55.56
C ALA A 527 38.02 -23.60 -55.20
N LYS A 528 37.46 -23.25 -54.02
CA LYS A 528 37.18 -23.89 -52.69
C LYS A 528 35.93 -23.19 -52.06
N TYR A 529 35.32 -23.50 -50.91
CA TYR A 529 35.51 -24.43 -49.75
C TYR A 529 34.26 -25.38 -49.67
N ASP A 530 33.83 -26.16 -48.65
CA ASP A 530 33.87 -26.27 -47.15
C ASP A 530 33.01 -25.21 -46.38
N VAL A 531 32.22 -25.53 -45.33
CA VAL A 531 32.36 -26.53 -44.22
C VAL A 531 31.01 -27.11 -43.70
N VAL A 532 30.97 -28.45 -43.48
CA VAL A 532 30.15 -29.30 -42.53
C VAL A 532 28.61 -29.41 -42.61
N ARG A 533 28.12 -30.63 -42.27
CA ARG A 533 26.72 -31.02 -41.96
C ARG A 533 26.59 -31.48 -40.49
N HIS A 534 25.39 -31.36 -39.91
CA HIS A 534 24.79 -32.36 -39.01
C HIS A 534 23.25 -32.28 -39.19
N ALA A 535 22.45 -33.33 -38.99
CA ALA A 535 22.74 -34.72 -38.63
C ALA A 535 21.93 -35.70 -39.52
N ASN A 536 22.05 -37.01 -39.30
CA ASN A 536 21.25 -38.03 -39.98
C ASN A 536 20.97 -39.20 -39.01
N GLN A 537 19.83 -39.86 -39.18
CA GLN A 537 19.37 -41.06 -38.46
C GLN A 537 19.18 -40.95 -36.92
N PHE A 538 17.99 -41.34 -36.46
CA PHE A 538 17.86 -42.68 -35.85
C PHE A 538 16.52 -43.30 -36.24
N ASN A 539 16.45 -44.62 -36.23
CA ASN A 539 15.29 -45.43 -36.65
C ASN A 539 15.28 -46.75 -35.84
N HIS A 540 14.13 -47.41 -35.69
CA HIS A 540 13.85 -48.46 -34.67
C HIS A 540 13.92 -47.93 -33.22
N PHE A 541 13.07 -48.36 -32.28
CA PHE A 541 12.54 -49.72 -32.08
C PHE A 541 11.00 -49.85 -32.02
N SER A 542 10.54 -51.10 -32.13
CA SER A 542 9.12 -51.48 -32.11
C SER A 542 8.89 -52.70 -31.21
N GLN A 543 7.73 -52.73 -30.53
CA GLN A 543 7.16 -53.87 -29.79
C GLN A 543 7.93 -54.36 -28.55
N PHE A 544 7.26 -54.33 -27.39
CA PHE A 544 6.76 -55.58 -26.77
C PHE A 544 5.58 -55.28 -25.83
N VAL A 545 4.60 -56.18 -25.81
CA VAL A 545 3.44 -56.24 -24.90
C VAL A 545 3.22 -57.73 -24.60
N PRO A 546 3.01 -58.09 -23.32
CA PRO A 546 1.77 -58.78 -22.95
C PRO A 546 0.84 -57.91 -22.10
#